data_AF-A0A956R5U4-F1
#
_entry.id   AF-A0A956R5U4-F1
#
_cell.length_a   1.000
_cell.length_b   1.000
_cell.length_c   1.000
_cell.angle_alpha   90.00
_cell.angle_beta   90.00
_cell.angle_gamma   90.00
#
_symmetry.space_group_name_H-M   'P 1'
#
loop_
_entity.id
_entity.type
_entity.pdbx_description
1 polymer ?
#
loop_
_entity_poly.entity_id
_entity_poly.type
_entity_poly.pdbx_seq_one_letter_code
_entity_poly.pdbx_strand_id
1 'polypeptide(L)'
;MTVAFDTMDQEDEHSCFSDNTHNDIAYNFRSIANVYRGTYGSVTGPGLGALVQARDPALHQTLEDALTQTQADIAAIPAPFDRAIQGADTDAGRVAVAESIASLRDVGDLLVEAAAQMGVTLNTALE
;
A
#
# COMPACT_ATOMS: atom_id res chain seq x y z
N MET A 1 8.59 2.23 -5.62
CA MET A 1 7.83 1.79 -6.82
C MET A 1 7.86 2.84 -7.93
N THR A 2 7.50 4.11 -7.67
CA THR A 2 7.40 5.12 -8.74
C THR A 2 8.68 5.34 -9.55
N VAL A 3 9.86 5.44 -8.91
CA VAL A 3 11.13 5.62 -9.64
C VAL A 3 11.37 4.47 -10.62
N ALA A 4 11.39 3.22 -10.15
CA ALA A 4 11.52 2.04 -11.00
C ALA A 4 10.43 1.95 -12.09
N PHE A 5 9.19 2.34 -11.77
CA PHE A 5 8.11 2.39 -12.76
C PHE A 5 8.37 3.43 -13.86
N ASP A 6 8.90 4.61 -13.51
CA ASP A 6 9.14 5.68 -14.47
C ASP A 6 10.38 5.43 -15.33
N THR A 7 11.46 4.91 -14.73
CA THR A 7 12.72 4.64 -15.43
C THR A 7 12.72 3.31 -16.16
N MET A 8 11.88 2.37 -15.73
CA MET A 8 11.89 0.97 -16.19
C MET A 8 13.25 0.30 -15.99
N ASP A 9 14.08 0.81 -15.07
CA ASP A 9 15.39 0.25 -14.77
C ASP A 9 15.28 -0.77 -13.64
N GLN A 10 15.88 -1.94 -13.85
CA GLN A 10 16.00 -2.98 -12.83
C GLN A 10 16.81 -2.47 -11.63
N GLU A 11 17.82 -1.62 -11.84
CA GLU A 11 18.67 -1.09 -10.76
C GLU A 11 17.93 -0.10 -9.84
N ASP A 12 16.81 0.46 -10.29
CA ASP A 12 15.95 1.34 -9.49
C ASP A 12 14.94 0.55 -8.63
N GLU A 13 14.84 -0.77 -8.83
CA GLU A 13 14.06 -1.66 -7.98
C GLU A 13 14.83 -1.98 -6.68
N HIS A 14 14.16 -1.85 -5.53
CA HIS A 14 14.80 -1.93 -4.21
C HIS A 14 15.55 -3.24 -3.92
N SER A 15 14.97 -4.41 -4.25
CA SER A 15 15.55 -5.73 -3.98
C SER A 15 15.97 -6.46 -5.26
N CYS A 16 16.47 -5.71 -6.25
CA CYS A 16 16.80 -6.15 -7.61
C CYS A 16 17.71 -7.38 -7.71
N PHE A 17 18.70 -7.54 -6.81
CA PHE A 17 19.62 -8.69 -6.85
C PHE A 17 19.01 -10.01 -6.38
N SER A 18 17.81 -9.96 -5.79
CA SER A 18 17.14 -11.11 -5.18
C SER A 18 15.76 -11.39 -5.75
N ASP A 19 15.32 -10.61 -6.74
CA ASP A 19 13.99 -10.67 -7.34
C ASP A 19 12.84 -10.57 -6.31
N ASN A 20 13.08 -9.90 -5.17
CA ASN A 20 12.20 -9.99 -3.99
C ASN A 20 11.27 -8.79 -3.79
N THR A 21 11.30 -7.76 -4.63
CA THR A 21 10.56 -6.51 -4.36
C THR A 21 9.05 -6.69 -4.29
N HIS A 22 8.47 -7.59 -5.09
CA HIS A 22 7.04 -7.93 -5.00
C HIS A 22 6.66 -8.42 -3.58
N ASN A 23 7.52 -9.22 -2.94
CA ASN A 23 7.33 -9.66 -1.56
C ASN A 23 7.54 -8.52 -0.57
N ASP A 24 8.55 -7.66 -0.78
CA ASP A 24 8.79 -6.53 0.10
C ASP A 24 7.59 -5.59 0.14
N ILE A 25 7.02 -5.25 -1.02
CA ILE A 25 5.80 -4.44 -1.14
C ILE A 25 4.64 -5.12 -0.41
N ALA A 26 4.40 -6.41 -0.70
CA ALA A 26 3.31 -7.17 -0.08
C ALA A 26 3.44 -7.23 1.46
N TYR A 27 4.62 -7.47 1.99
CA TYR A 27 4.83 -7.60 3.43
C TYR A 27 4.89 -6.26 4.16
N ASN A 28 5.42 -5.22 3.53
CA ASN A 28 5.35 -3.84 4.05
C ASN A 28 3.89 -3.42 4.18
N PHE A 29 3.08 -3.62 3.12
CA PHE A 29 1.67 -3.28 3.15
C PHE A 29 0.88 -4.14 4.14
N ARG A 30 1.13 -5.45 4.19
CA ARG A 30 0.52 -6.33 5.20
C ARG A 30 0.79 -5.83 6.62
N SER A 31 1.98 -5.28 6.89
CA SER A 31 2.28 -4.71 8.21
C SER A 31 1.39 -3.51 8.53
N ILE A 32 1.09 -2.64 7.57
CA ILE A 32 0.17 -1.50 7.75
C ILE A 32 -1.23 -2.03 8.10
N ALA A 33 -1.73 -2.99 7.33
CA ALA A 33 -3.04 -3.58 7.55
C ALA A 33 -3.16 -4.27 8.93
N ASN A 34 -2.10 -4.98 9.34
CA ASN A 34 -2.02 -5.62 10.66
C ASN A 34 -2.11 -4.60 11.82
N VAL A 35 -1.40 -3.47 11.71
CA VAL A 35 -1.45 -2.40 12.73
C VAL A 35 -2.84 -1.74 12.77
N TYR A 36 -3.44 -1.49 11.61
CA TYR A 36 -4.78 -0.93 11.52
C TYR A 36 -5.82 -1.85 12.17
N ARG A 37 -5.77 -3.16 11.88
CA ARG A 37 -6.71 -4.17 12.37
C ARG A 37 -6.40 -4.67 13.78
N GLY A 38 -5.18 -4.46 14.28
CA GLY A 38 -4.72 -4.97 15.57
C GLY A 38 -4.50 -6.49 15.56
N THR A 39 -4.09 -7.07 14.44
CA THR A 39 -3.94 -8.51 14.26
C THR A 39 -2.55 -8.88 13.74
N TYR A 40 -1.92 -9.90 14.31
CA TYR A 40 -0.66 -10.47 13.83
C TYR A 40 -0.51 -11.93 14.24
N GLY A 41 -0.64 -12.86 13.29
CA GLY A 41 -0.62 -14.29 13.58
C GLY A 41 -1.74 -14.65 14.56
N SER A 42 -1.39 -15.19 15.73
CA SER A 42 -2.35 -15.51 16.80
C SER A 42 -2.60 -14.34 17.76
N VAL A 43 -1.93 -13.20 17.59
CA VAL A 43 -2.09 -12.02 18.45
C VAL A 43 -3.20 -11.16 17.89
N THR A 44 -4.19 -10.84 18.72
CA THR A 44 -5.32 -9.96 18.38
C THR A 44 -5.57 -8.97 19.52
N GLY A 45 -5.84 -7.72 19.18
CA GLY A 45 -6.17 -6.65 20.11
C GLY A 45 -6.78 -5.44 19.38
N PRO A 46 -6.99 -4.31 20.08
CA PRO A 46 -7.48 -3.08 19.45
C PRO A 46 -6.41 -2.53 18.50
N GLY A 47 -6.73 -2.44 17.21
CA GLY A 47 -5.94 -1.70 16.23
C GLY A 47 -6.37 -0.24 16.12
N LEU A 48 -5.65 0.53 15.29
CA LEU A 48 -6.03 1.93 15.00
C LEU A 48 -7.44 2.04 14.41
N GLY A 49 -7.88 1.04 13.65
CA GLY A 49 -9.21 1.00 13.05
C GLY A 49 -10.34 1.03 14.07
N ALA A 50 -10.13 0.50 15.29
CA ALA A 50 -11.14 0.57 16.35
C ALA A 50 -11.41 2.03 16.79
N LEU A 51 -10.36 2.86 16.82
CA LEU A 51 -10.49 4.27 17.14
C LEU A 51 -11.14 5.06 15.99
N VAL A 52 -10.77 4.75 14.75
CA VAL A 52 -11.41 5.34 13.56
C VAL A 52 -12.89 5.00 13.57
N GLN A 53 -13.27 3.74 13.77
CA GLN A 53 -14.67 3.32 13.80
C GLN A 53 -15.49 4.00 14.90
N ALA A 54 -14.90 4.22 16.08
CA ALA A 54 -15.56 4.92 17.16
C ALA A 54 -15.83 6.40 16.85
N ARG A 55 -15.01 7.01 15.99
CA ARG A 55 -15.08 8.43 15.65
C ARG A 55 -15.85 8.70 14.35
N ASP A 56 -15.57 7.90 13.33
CA ASP A 56 -16.15 7.96 11.99
C ASP A 56 -16.29 6.54 11.41
N PRO A 57 -17.46 5.91 11.58
CA PRO A 57 -17.72 4.57 11.04
C PRO A 57 -17.67 4.49 9.51
N ALA A 58 -17.98 5.58 8.81
CA ALA A 58 -17.99 5.60 7.35
C ALA A 58 -16.55 5.60 6.82
N LEU A 59 -15.70 6.48 7.37
CA LEU A 59 -14.27 6.50 7.06
C LEU A 59 -13.58 5.17 7.40
N HIS A 60 -13.96 4.55 8.53
CA HIS A 60 -13.45 3.21 8.87
C HIS A 60 -13.75 2.17 7.78
N GLN A 61 -14.99 2.15 7.26
CA GLN A 61 -15.37 1.22 6.20
C GLN A 61 -14.60 1.52 4.91
N THR A 62 -14.48 2.79 4.52
CA THR A 62 -13.69 3.20 3.36
C THR A 62 -12.22 2.75 3.48
N LEU A 63 -11.62 2.88 4.67
CA LEU A 63 -10.27 2.40 4.93
C LEU A 63 -10.15 0.87 4.85
N GLU A 64 -11.10 0.10 5.40
CA GLU A 64 -11.08 -1.36 5.29
C GLU A 64 -11.20 -1.83 3.82
N ASP A 65 -12.06 -1.17 3.04
CA ASP A 65 -12.24 -1.45 1.62
C ASP A 65 -10.96 -1.10 0.84
N ALA A 66 -10.38 0.09 1.07
CA ALA A 66 -9.13 0.51 0.45
C ALA A 66 -7.96 -0.41 0.82
N LEU A 67 -7.86 -0.83 2.08
CA LEU A 67 -6.83 -1.77 2.54
C LEU A 67 -6.98 -3.13 1.84
N THR A 68 -8.20 -3.62 1.69
CA THR A 68 -8.49 -4.89 1.02
C THR A 68 -8.19 -4.81 -0.47
N GLN A 69 -8.60 -3.74 -1.14
CA GLN A 69 -8.35 -3.53 -2.57
C GLN A 69 -6.84 -3.39 -2.85
N THR A 70 -6.13 -2.57 -2.07
CA THR A 70 -4.68 -2.40 -2.22
C THR A 70 -3.94 -3.72 -2.04
N GLN A 71 -4.37 -4.58 -1.11
CA GLN A 71 -3.77 -5.90 -0.95
C GLN A 71 -3.98 -6.78 -2.20
N ALA A 72 -5.14 -6.68 -2.86
CA ALA A 72 -5.43 -7.39 -4.09
C ALA A 72 -4.60 -6.84 -5.27
N ASP A 73 -4.47 -5.52 -5.39
CA ASP A 73 -3.68 -4.87 -6.45
C ASP A 73 -2.20 -5.26 -6.34
N ILE A 74 -1.64 -5.20 -5.13
CA ILE A 74 -0.26 -5.64 -4.88
C ILE A 74 -0.07 -7.12 -5.22
N ALA A 75 -1.04 -7.97 -4.89
CA ALA A 75 -0.99 -9.39 -5.22
C ALA A 75 -1.11 -9.67 -6.73
N ALA A 76 -1.62 -8.72 -7.51
CA ALA A 76 -1.71 -8.81 -8.97
C ALA A 76 -0.39 -8.48 -9.68
N ILE A 77 0.57 -7.86 -9.00
CA ILE A 77 1.90 -7.57 -9.56
C ILE A 77 2.60 -8.89 -9.94
N PRO A 78 2.94 -9.11 -11.23
CA PRO A 78 3.70 -10.28 -11.64
C PRO A 78 5.09 -10.29 -11.02
N ALA A 79 5.57 -11.48 -10.65
CA ALA A 79 6.96 -11.68 -10.24
C ALA A 79 7.81 -12.22 -11.40
N PRO A 80 9.08 -11.81 -11.53
CA PRO A 80 9.75 -10.75 -10.78
C PRO A 80 9.27 -9.32 -11.16
N PHE A 81 9.46 -8.35 -10.25
CA PHE A 81 8.91 -6.99 -10.38
C PHE A 81 9.54 -6.23 -11.55
N ASP A 82 10.83 -6.39 -11.79
CA ASP A 82 11.59 -5.83 -12.92
C ASP A 82 10.93 -6.09 -14.27
N ARG A 83 10.30 -7.25 -14.46
CA ARG A 83 9.54 -7.60 -15.68
C ARG A 83 8.17 -6.97 -15.72
N ALA A 84 7.54 -6.75 -14.56
CA ALA A 84 6.24 -6.12 -14.47
C ALA A 84 6.30 -4.63 -14.87
N ILE A 85 7.45 -3.97 -14.69
CA ILE A 85 7.64 -2.55 -15.04
C ILE A 85 8.08 -2.32 -16.50
N GLN A 86 8.30 -3.36 -17.31
CA GLN A 86 8.67 -3.22 -18.72
C GLN A 86 7.44 -3.10 -19.63
N GLY A 87 7.64 -2.54 -20.82
CA GLY A 87 6.63 -2.52 -21.88
C GLY A 87 5.80 -1.24 -21.92
N ALA A 88 4.68 -1.30 -22.65
CA ALA A 88 3.77 -0.17 -22.78
C ALA A 88 2.89 -0.05 -21.54
N ASP A 89 2.46 1.16 -21.17
CA ASP A 89 1.61 1.39 -19.98
C ASP A 89 0.27 0.62 -19.99
N THR A 90 -0.14 0.10 -21.15
CA THR A 90 -1.31 -0.76 -21.31
C THR A 90 -1.05 -2.24 -21.04
N ASP A 91 0.21 -2.64 -20.89
CA ASP A 91 0.60 -4.02 -20.64
C ASP A 91 0.21 -4.41 -19.21
N ALA A 92 -0.24 -5.65 -19.03
CA ALA A 92 -0.85 -6.09 -17.77
C ALA A 92 0.06 -5.89 -16.54
N GLY A 93 1.38 -6.08 -16.68
CA GLY A 93 2.33 -5.80 -15.61
C GLY A 93 2.40 -4.31 -15.25
N ARG A 94 2.48 -3.44 -16.26
CA ARG A 94 2.51 -1.98 -16.08
C ARG A 94 1.24 -1.49 -15.41
N VAL A 95 0.09 -1.98 -15.84
CA VAL A 95 -1.21 -1.67 -15.24
C VAL A 95 -1.24 -2.10 -13.76
N ALA A 96 -0.86 -3.34 -13.44
CA ALA A 96 -0.88 -3.83 -12.07
C ALA A 96 0.03 -3.02 -11.12
N VAL A 97 1.22 -2.62 -11.58
CA VAL A 97 2.12 -1.77 -10.80
C VAL A 97 1.55 -0.35 -10.63
N ALA A 98 0.95 0.22 -11.67
CA ALA A 98 0.34 1.55 -11.61
C ALA A 98 -0.88 1.59 -10.68
N GLU A 99 -1.76 0.59 -10.75
CA GLU A 99 -2.91 0.42 -9.85
C GLU A 99 -2.44 0.28 -8.40
N SER A 100 -1.42 -0.53 -8.15
CA SER A 100 -0.83 -0.66 -6.81
C SER A 100 -0.26 0.66 -6.28
N ILE A 101 0.40 1.46 -7.13
CA ILE A 101 0.90 2.80 -6.74
C ILE A 101 -0.26 3.72 -6.38
N ALA A 102 -1.33 3.72 -7.16
CA ALA A 102 -2.51 4.53 -6.91
C ALA A 102 -3.18 4.14 -5.58
N SER A 103 -3.50 2.86 -5.40
CA SER A 103 -4.16 2.36 -4.19
C SER A 103 -3.32 2.58 -2.92
N LEU A 104 -1.99 2.46 -3.00
CA LEU A 104 -1.09 2.80 -1.89
C LEU A 104 -1.14 4.29 -1.52
N ARG A 105 -1.26 5.19 -2.50
CA ARG A 105 -1.42 6.63 -2.24
C ARG A 105 -2.77 6.92 -1.60
N ASP A 106 -3.84 6.31 -2.11
CA ASP A 106 -5.20 6.45 -1.58
C ASP A 106 -5.28 6.01 -0.10
N VAL A 107 -4.66 4.87 0.25
CA VAL A 107 -4.55 4.44 1.65
C VAL A 107 -3.78 5.47 2.49
N GLY A 108 -2.70 6.03 1.95
CA GLY A 108 -1.93 7.08 2.62
C GLY A 108 -2.79 8.31 2.94
N ASP A 109 -3.54 8.81 1.97
CA ASP A 109 -4.43 9.97 2.12
C ASP A 109 -5.56 9.70 3.12
N LEU A 110 -6.19 8.52 3.06
CA LEU A 110 -7.22 8.12 4.02
C LEU A 110 -6.68 8.00 5.46
N LEU A 111 -5.43 7.56 5.64
CA LEU A 111 -4.79 7.53 6.96
C LEU A 111 -4.50 8.94 7.49
N VAL A 112 -4.18 9.90 6.62
CA VAL A 112 -4.04 11.32 7.00
C VAL A 112 -5.39 11.89 7.44
N GLU A 113 -6.46 11.59 6.71
CA GLU A 113 -7.82 11.99 7.09
C GLU A 113 -8.22 11.40 8.45
N ALA A 114 -7.96 10.11 8.67
CA ALA A 114 -8.22 9.44 9.94
C ALA A 114 -7.43 10.08 11.11
N ALA A 115 -6.16 10.44 10.88
CA ALA A 115 -5.35 11.15 11.88
C ALA A 115 -5.95 12.52 12.25
N ALA A 116 -6.45 13.27 11.26
CA ALA A 116 -7.11 14.56 11.50
C ALA A 116 -8.37 14.42 12.37
N GLN A 117 -9.18 13.36 12.18
CA GLN A 117 -10.34 13.07 13.02
C GLN A 117 -9.98 12.80 14.49
N MET A 118 -8.74 12.39 14.74
CA MET A 118 -8.18 12.14 16.07
C MET A 118 -7.48 13.37 16.68
N GLY A 119 -7.45 14.51 15.96
CA GLY A 119 -6.72 15.70 16.38
C GLY A 119 -5.19 15.57 16.25
N VAL A 120 -4.72 14.64 15.41
CA VAL A 120 -3.30 14.48 15.09
C VAL A 120 -3.00 15.23 13.79
N THR A 121 -2.02 16.13 13.83
CA THR A 121 -1.52 16.83 12.63
C THR A 121 -0.27 16.14 12.12
N LEU A 122 -0.31 15.69 10.86
CA LEU A 122 0.84 15.10 10.17
C LEU A 122 1.45 16.14 9.23
N ASN A 123 2.78 16.19 9.17
CA ASN A 123 3.46 16.93 8.11
C ASN A 123 3.56 16.04 6.87
N THR A 124 2.84 16.40 5.82
CA THR A 124 2.82 15.67 4.54
C THR A 124 3.54 16.43 3.43
N ALA A 125 4.18 17.57 3.74
CA ALA A 125 5.02 18.26 2.78
C ALA A 125 6.27 17.43 2.47
N LEU A 126 6.57 17.26 1.19
CA LEU A 126 7.84 16.69 0.73
C LEU A 126 8.90 17.80 0.86
N GLU A 127 9.91 17.58 1.69
CA GLU A 127 11.09 18.46 1.80
C GLU A 127 11.99 18.39 0.56
#